data_AF-A0A7I8V5Q7-F1
#
_entry.id   AF-A0A7I8V5Q7-F1
#
_cell.length_a   1.000
_cell.length_b   1.000
_cell.length_c   1.000
_cell.angle_alpha   90.00
_cell.angle_beta   90.00
_cell.angle_gamma   90.00
#
_symmetry.space_group_name_H-M   'P 1'
#
loop_
_entity.id
_entity.type
_entity.pdbx_description
1 polymer ?
#
loop_
_entity_poly.entity_id
_entity_poly.type
_entity_poly.pdbx_seq_one_letter_code
_entity_poly.pdbx_strand_id
1 'polypeptide(L)'
;MSAGAWAQLEKSRYDTFNSFTNDPALILLLIGVIMFIMSAFGCVGSLRENICLLKTFCLMTAAVFVGELTAGSFTISLSNRLEEELVEDLYNAIQLYGAEKKFTDDIDYVQKRFECCGAKSYDDWQLNKLYNW
;
A
#
# COMPACT_ATOMS: atom_id res chain seq x y z
N MET A 1 -17.14 -8.29 7.64
CA MET A 1 -18.26 -7.37 7.32
C MET A 1 -18.41 -6.25 8.35
N SER A 2 -18.22 -6.49 9.65
CA SER A 2 -18.29 -5.47 10.71
C SER A 2 -17.27 -4.33 10.57
N ALA A 3 -16.01 -4.63 10.27
CA ALA A 3 -15.01 -3.58 10.02
C ALA A 3 -15.27 -2.78 8.73
N GLY A 4 -15.83 -3.44 7.70
CA GLY A 4 -16.17 -2.79 6.42
C GLY A 4 -17.39 -1.88 6.49
N ALA A 5 -18.38 -2.21 7.33
CA ALA A 5 -19.53 -1.36 7.60
C ALA A 5 -19.13 -0.12 8.42
N TRP A 6 -18.20 -0.26 9.37
CA TRP A 6 -17.62 0.87 10.10
C TRP A 6 -16.81 1.78 9.17
N ALA A 7 -15.99 1.21 8.28
CA ALA A 7 -15.25 1.96 7.26
C ALA A 7 -16.16 2.68 6.25
N GLN A 8 -17.32 2.10 5.88
CA GLN A 8 -18.32 2.73 5.01
C GLN A 8 -18.97 3.98 5.64
N LEU A 9 -19.17 3.97 6.95
CA LEU A 9 -19.71 5.14 7.68
C LEU A 9 -18.71 6.30 7.73
N GLU A 10 -17.40 6.01 7.75
CA GLU A 10 -16.35 7.03 7.60
C GLU A 10 -16.22 7.51 6.13
N LYS A 11 -16.43 6.60 5.17
CA LYS A 11 -16.24 6.82 3.72
C LYS A 11 -17.29 7.74 3.07
N SER A 12 -18.50 7.83 3.63
CA SER A 12 -19.54 8.79 3.17
C SER A 12 -19.09 10.26 3.22
N ARG A 13 -17.95 10.58 3.85
CA ARG A 13 -17.34 11.92 3.91
C ARG A 13 -16.27 12.16 2.82
N TYR A 14 -15.83 11.14 2.09
CA TYR A 14 -14.74 11.21 1.09
C TYR A 14 -15.21 11.08 -0.38
N ASP A 15 -16.50 10.86 -0.63
CA ASP A 15 -17.07 10.88 -1.97
C ASP A 15 -16.84 12.26 -2.61
N THR A 16 -15.92 12.33 -3.58
CA THR A 16 -16.20 12.81 -4.95
C THR A 16 -14.86 13.06 -5.67
N PHE A 17 -14.33 12.06 -6.38
CA PHE A 17 -13.28 12.22 -7.40
C PHE A 17 -11.86 12.56 -6.93
N ASN A 18 -11.04 11.54 -6.65
CA ASN A 18 -9.70 11.56 -7.24
C ASN A 18 -9.17 10.14 -7.49
N SER A 19 -9.33 9.68 -8.74
CA SER A 19 -8.65 8.53 -9.37
C SER A 19 -8.86 7.13 -8.77
N PHE A 20 -9.51 6.28 -9.58
CA PHE A 20 -9.87 4.87 -9.32
C PHE A 20 -8.73 3.91 -8.92
N THR A 21 -7.47 4.34 -8.96
CA THR A 21 -6.29 3.46 -8.81
C THR A 21 -5.32 3.89 -7.71
N ASN A 22 -5.43 5.11 -7.18
CA ASN A 22 -4.44 5.68 -6.26
C ASN A 22 -4.90 5.71 -4.79
N ASP A 23 -6.13 5.27 -4.50
CA ASP A 23 -6.67 5.26 -3.15
C ASP A 23 -6.59 3.85 -2.53
N PRO A 24 -5.70 3.62 -1.54
CA PRO A 24 -5.56 2.32 -0.89
C PRO A 24 -6.86 1.85 -0.23
N ALA A 25 -7.76 2.77 0.15
CA ALA A 25 -9.05 2.41 0.76
C ALA A 25 -10.02 1.74 -0.24
N LEU A 26 -9.92 2.03 -1.53
CA LEU A 26 -10.76 1.38 -2.56
C LEU A 26 -10.29 -0.05 -2.82
N ILE A 27 -8.98 -0.27 -2.91
CA ILE A 27 -8.37 -1.59 -3.11
C ILE A 27 -8.76 -2.53 -1.97
N LEU A 28 -8.63 -2.06 -0.73
CA LEU A 28 -9.02 -2.83 0.46
C LEU A 28 -10.50 -3.22 0.45
N LEU A 29 -11.38 -2.34 -0.03
CA LEU A 29 -12.81 -2.62 -0.15
C LEU A 29 -13.07 -3.74 -1.18
N LEU A 30 -12.45 -3.65 -2.36
CA LEU A 30 -12.62 -4.65 -3.42
C LEU A 30 -12.15 -6.04 -2.96
N ILE A 31 -10.98 -6.11 -2.30
CA ILE A 31 -10.47 -7.35 -1.71
C ILE A 31 -11.46 -7.90 -0.68
N GLY A 32 -12.02 -7.04 0.18
CA GLY A 32 -13.04 -7.41 1.16
C GLY A 32 -14.30 -8.05 0.56
N VAL A 33 -14.80 -7.50 -0.55
CA VAL A 33 -15.98 -8.04 -1.26
C VAL A 33 -15.67 -9.42 -1.86
N ILE A 34 -14.49 -9.58 -2.48
CA ILE A 34 -14.06 -10.86 -3.07
C ILE A 34 -13.93 -11.93 -1.98
N MET A 35 -13.30 -11.61 -0.84
CA MET A 35 -13.16 -12.54 0.29
C MET A 35 -14.52 -12.95 0.86
N PHE A 36 -15.49 -12.04 0.90
CA PHE A 36 -16.85 -12.36 1.36
C PHE A 36 -17.55 -13.36 0.43
N ILE A 37 -17.50 -13.14 -0.89
CA ILE A 37 -18.07 -14.05 -1.88
C ILE A 37 -17.41 -15.43 -1.81
N MET A 38 -16.09 -15.46 -1.73
CA MET A 38 -15.31 -16.69 -1.55
C MET A 38 -15.74 -17.48 -0.31
N SER A 39 -15.91 -16.78 0.80
CA SER A 39 -16.36 -17.39 2.07
C SER A 39 -17.79 -17.94 1.97
N ALA A 40 -18.70 -17.20 1.32
CA ALA A 40 -20.07 -17.64 1.10
C ALA A 40 -20.13 -18.94 0.27
N PHE A 41 -19.33 -19.05 -0.79
CA PHE A 41 -19.23 -20.29 -1.58
C PHE A 41 -18.67 -21.46 -0.78
N GLY A 42 -17.67 -21.22 0.09
CA GLY A 42 -17.16 -22.24 1.01
C GLY A 42 -18.24 -22.73 1.98
N CYS A 43 -18.95 -21.81 2.65
CA CYS A 43 -20.00 -22.15 3.60
C CYS A 43 -21.19 -22.86 2.93
N VAL A 44 -21.70 -22.34 1.82
CA VAL A 44 -22.84 -22.94 1.09
C VAL A 44 -22.45 -24.28 0.47
N GLY A 45 -21.23 -24.39 -0.07
CA GLY A 45 -20.70 -25.63 -0.65
C GLY A 45 -20.62 -26.75 0.38
N SER A 46 -20.16 -26.44 1.59
CA SER A 46 -20.13 -27.40 2.71
C SER A 46 -21.52 -27.78 3.20
N LEU A 47 -22.42 -26.79 3.38
CA LEU A 47 -23.77 -27.04 3.89
C LEU A 47 -24.67 -27.83 2.92
N ARG A 48 -24.49 -27.64 1.61
CA ARG A 48 -25.29 -28.33 0.59
C ARG A 48 -24.64 -29.61 0.03
N GLU A 49 -23.53 -30.05 0.62
CA GLU A 49 -22.71 -31.17 0.12
C GLU A 49 -22.38 -31.05 -1.39
N ASN A 50 -22.28 -29.82 -1.90
CA ASN A 50 -22.09 -29.60 -3.32
C ASN A 50 -20.59 -29.59 -3.65
N ILE A 51 -20.12 -30.76 -4.10
CA ILE A 51 -18.73 -31.00 -4.50
C ILE A 51 -18.24 -30.00 -5.56
N CYS A 52 -19.11 -29.54 -6.47
CA CYS A 52 -18.73 -28.57 -7.50
C CYS A 52 -18.35 -27.22 -6.88
N LEU A 53 -19.18 -26.69 -5.98
CA LEU A 53 -18.89 -25.44 -5.27
C LEU A 53 -17.64 -25.56 -4.40
N LEU A 54 -17.48 -26.68 -3.68
CA LEU A 54 -16.32 -26.91 -2.82
C LEU A 54 -15.01 -26.99 -3.62
N LYS A 55 -15.03 -27.64 -4.80
CA LYS A 55 -13.88 -27.68 -5.72
C LYS A 55 -13.52 -26.28 -6.22
N THR A 56 -14.49 -25.47 -6.62
CA THR A 56 -14.22 -24.10 -7.08
C THR A 56 -13.60 -23.22 -5.98
N PHE A 57 -14.09 -23.33 -4.74
CA PHE A 57 -13.52 -22.63 -3.59
C PHE A 57 -12.05 -23.05 -3.34
N CYS A 58 -11.78 -24.36 -3.38
CA CYS A 58 -10.43 -24.88 -3.18
C CYS A 58 -9.45 -24.41 -4.27
N LEU A 59 -9.86 -24.46 -5.55
CA LEU A 59 -9.05 -24.00 -6.68
C LEU A 59 -8.76 -22.50 -6.59
N MET A 60 -9.78 -21.68 -6.30
CA MET A 60 -9.63 -20.23 -6.14
C MET A 60 -8.70 -19.89 -4.97
N THR A 61 -8.83 -20.58 -3.83
CA THR A 61 -7.97 -20.39 -2.66
C THR A 61 -6.52 -20.81 -2.96
N ALA A 62 -6.32 -21.93 -3.65
CA ALA A 62 -4.99 -22.38 -4.08
C ALA A 62 -4.33 -21.37 -5.04
N ALA A 63 -5.10 -20.80 -5.97
CA ALA A 63 -4.61 -19.77 -6.88
C ALA A 63 -4.16 -18.49 -6.13
N VAL A 64 -4.95 -18.04 -5.15
CA VAL A 64 -4.58 -16.90 -4.28
C VAL A 64 -3.31 -17.21 -3.49
N PHE A 65 -3.22 -18.41 -2.90
CA PHE A 65 -2.03 -18.80 -2.13
C PHE A 65 -0.76 -18.80 -2.98
N VAL A 66 -0.81 -19.36 -4.20
CA VAL A 66 0.32 -19.29 -5.14
C VAL A 66 0.65 -17.83 -5.49
N GLY A 67 -0.37 -16.99 -5.68
CA GLY A 67 -0.20 -15.55 -5.91
C GLY A 67 0.45 -14.81 -4.74
N GLU A 68 0.11 -15.16 -3.50
CA GLU A 68 0.73 -14.57 -2.30
C GLU A 68 2.20 -14.98 -2.18
N LEU A 69 2.53 -16.25 -2.50
CA LEU A 69 3.92 -16.71 -2.51
C LEU A 69 4.75 -16.00 -3.58
N THR A 70 4.21 -15.80 -4.78
CA THR A 70 4.93 -15.07 -5.85
C THR A 70 5.07 -13.60 -5.50
N ALA A 71 4.02 -12.94 -5.02
CA ALA A 71 4.06 -11.55 -4.59
C ALA A 71 5.06 -11.36 -3.43
N GLY A 72 5.01 -12.21 -2.40
CA GLY A 72 5.94 -12.12 -1.26
C GLY A 72 7.39 -12.34 -1.67
N SER A 73 7.66 -13.32 -2.54
CA SER A 73 9.01 -13.55 -3.07
C SER A 73 9.50 -12.37 -3.92
N PHE A 74 8.61 -11.79 -4.72
CA PHE A 74 8.90 -10.62 -5.54
C PHE A 74 9.19 -9.38 -4.68
N THR A 75 8.41 -9.15 -3.62
CA THR A 75 8.64 -8.05 -2.68
C THR A 75 10.05 -8.12 -2.11
N ILE A 76 10.49 -9.27 -1.58
CA ILE A 76 11.85 -9.42 -1.02
C ILE A 76 12.93 -9.10 -2.07
N SER A 77 12.75 -9.59 -3.29
CA SER A 77 13.70 -9.35 -4.38
C SER A 77 13.76 -7.87 -4.79
N LEU A 78 12.62 -7.20 -4.76
CA LEU A 78 12.47 -5.81 -5.15
C LEU A 78 12.88 -4.85 -4.01
N SER A 79 12.77 -5.24 -2.73
CA SER A 79 13.14 -4.42 -1.57
C SER A 79 14.52 -3.78 -1.70
N ASN A 80 15.53 -4.58 -2.11
CA ASN A 80 16.90 -4.09 -2.22
C ASN A 80 17.04 -3.00 -3.30
N ARG A 81 16.31 -3.14 -4.41
CA ARG A 81 16.31 -2.15 -5.49
C ARG A 81 15.50 -0.91 -5.12
N LEU A 82 14.36 -1.11 -4.45
CA LEU A 82 13.54 -0.01 -3.95
C LEU A 82 14.29 0.84 -2.93
N GLU A 83 15.11 0.23 -2.07
CA GLU A 83 15.91 1.00 -1.11
C GLU A 83 16.89 1.92 -1.84
N GLU A 84 17.57 1.44 -2.88
CA GLU A 84 18.49 2.25 -3.69
C GLU A 84 17.77 3.40 -4.40
N GLU A 85 16.66 3.11 -5.09
CA GLU A 85 15.87 4.15 -5.78
C GLU A 85 15.24 5.16 -4.80
N LEU A 86 14.71 4.70 -3.67
CA LEU A 86 14.15 5.57 -2.64
C LEU A 86 15.19 6.52 -2.06
N VAL A 87 16.42 6.02 -1.82
CA VAL A 87 17.52 6.86 -1.34
C VAL A 87 17.89 7.91 -2.37
N GLU A 88 17.96 7.56 -3.65
CA GLU A 88 18.24 8.51 -4.74
C GLU A 88 17.13 9.58 -4.86
N ASP A 89 15.87 9.17 -4.77
CA ASP A 89 14.73 10.08 -4.76
C ASP A 89 14.74 11.02 -3.55
N LEU A 90 15.08 10.52 -2.36
CA LEU A 90 15.25 11.36 -1.18
C LEU A 90 16.39 12.36 -1.36
N TYR A 91 17.52 11.96 -1.97
CA TYR A 91 18.60 12.90 -2.28
C TYR A 91 18.16 14.01 -3.22
N ASN A 92 17.39 13.67 -4.26
CA ASN A 92 16.83 14.66 -5.18
C ASN A 92 15.85 15.60 -4.46
N ALA A 93 15.01 15.06 -3.58
CA ALA A 93 14.08 15.86 -2.77
C ALA A 93 14.81 16.79 -1.78
N ILE A 94 15.91 16.35 -1.16
CA ILE A 94 16.75 17.19 -0.27
C ILE A 94 17.40 18.34 -1.05
N GLN A 95 17.87 18.10 -2.28
CA GLN A 95 18.47 19.15 -3.11
C GLN A 95 17.47 20.23 -3.53
N LEU A 96 16.18 19.87 -3.68
CA LEU A 96 15.09 20.79 -4.01
C LEU A 96 14.38 21.38 -2.79
N TYR A 97 14.81 20.99 -1.58
CA TYR A 97 14.23 21.45 -0.32
C TYR A 97 14.41 22.97 -0.16
N GLY A 98 13.29 23.69 -0.04
CA GLY A 98 13.25 25.16 0.06
C GLY A 98 13.08 25.88 -1.27
N ALA A 99 13.38 25.23 -2.40
CA ALA A 99 13.09 25.76 -3.73
C ALA A 99 11.63 25.51 -4.15
N GLU A 100 11.10 24.34 -3.77
CA GLU A 100 9.75 23.91 -4.08
C GLU A 100 8.99 23.52 -2.81
N LYS A 101 7.86 24.19 -2.54
CA LYS A 101 7.05 23.99 -1.34
C LYS A 101 6.60 22.53 -1.15
N LYS A 102 6.30 21.83 -2.25
CA LYS A 102 5.85 20.43 -2.24
C LYS A 102 6.90 19.51 -1.60
N PHE A 103 8.15 19.59 -2.06
CA PHE A 103 9.23 18.75 -1.53
C PHE A 103 9.57 19.09 -0.08
N THR A 104 9.44 20.36 0.32
CA THR A 104 9.58 20.78 1.72
C THR A 104 8.50 20.15 2.61
N ASP A 105 7.23 20.25 2.23
CA ASP A 105 6.11 19.70 3.01
C ASP A 105 6.21 18.16 3.11
N ASP A 106 6.59 17.48 2.02
CA ASP A 106 6.72 16.02 1.96
C ASP A 106 7.89 15.52 2.85
N ILE A 107 9.09 16.13 2.75
CA ILE A 107 10.25 15.75 3.59
C ILE A 107 9.97 16.05 5.06
N ASP A 108 9.41 17.21 5.38
CA ASP A 108 9.07 17.59 6.75
C ASP A 108 8.08 16.60 7.36
N TYR A 109 7.06 16.20 6.59
CA TYR A 109 6.08 15.20 7.04
C TYR A 109 6.77 13.87 7.36
N VAL A 110 7.58 13.34 6.44
CA VAL A 110 8.29 12.07 6.62
C VAL A 110 9.22 12.14 7.83
N GLN A 111 10.09 13.14 7.91
CA GLN A 111 11.06 13.26 9.00
C GLN A 111 10.41 13.48 10.36
N LYS A 112 9.33 14.29 10.46
CA LYS A 112 8.57 14.45 11.71
C LYS A 112 7.79 13.19 12.08
N ARG A 113 7.26 12.45 11.10
CA ARG A 113 6.47 11.25 11.35
C ARG A 113 7.32 10.07 11.80
N PHE A 114 8.52 9.92 11.25
CA PHE A 114 9.44 8.81 11.53
C PHE A 114 10.60 9.18 12.45
N GLU A 115 10.66 10.43 12.91
CA GLU A 115 11.71 10.96 13.80
C GLU A 115 13.13 10.71 13.24
N CYS A 116 13.28 10.85 11.92
CA CYS A 116 14.54 10.64 11.18
C CYS A 116 15.04 11.93 10.53
N CYS A 117 16.30 11.94 10.07
CA CYS A 117 16.92 13.10 9.44
C CYS A 117 17.86 12.68 8.30
N GLY A 118 17.65 13.24 7.12
CA GLY A 118 18.37 12.87 5.90
C GLY A 118 17.85 11.59 5.24
N ALA A 119 18.53 11.12 4.19
CA ALA A 119 18.17 9.90 3.48
C ALA A 119 18.80 8.67 4.14
N LYS A 120 20.10 8.74 4.39
CA LYS A 120 20.91 7.75 5.13
C LYS A 120 21.55 8.34 6.38
N SER A 121 21.90 9.63 6.36
CA SER A 121 22.52 10.33 7.49
C SER A 121 22.10 11.80 7.52
N TYR A 122 22.23 12.44 8.69
CA TYR A 122 22.02 13.88 8.83
C TYR A 122 22.99 14.71 7.97
N ASP A 123 24.15 14.15 7.61
CA ASP A 123 25.14 14.80 6.73
C ASP A 123 24.62 15.02 5.30
N ASP A 124 23.56 14.30 4.88
CA ASP A 124 22.98 14.40 3.54
C ASP A 124 22.45 15.81 3.23
N TRP A 125 22.15 16.60 4.26
CA TRP A 125 21.73 18.00 4.12
C TRP A 125 22.81 18.91 3.53
N GLN A 126 24.08 18.50 3.55
CA GLN A 126 25.16 19.22 2.86
C GLN A 126 24.98 19.21 1.33
N LEU A 127 24.16 18.32 0.78
CA LEU A 127 23.81 18.32 -0.65
C LEU A 127 22.89 19.49 -1.02
N ASN A 128 22.15 20.05 -0.06
CA ASN A 128 21.27 21.18 -0.32
C ASN A 128 22.09 22.47 -0.46
N LYS A 129 21.99 23.10 -1.64
CA LYS A 129 22.67 24.38 -1.93
C LYS A 129 22.15 25.53 -1.06
N LEU A 130 20.88 25.50 -0.65
CA LEU A 130 20.26 26.52 0.20
C LEU A 130 20.64 26.39 1.67
N TYR A 131 21.08 25.21 2.11
CA TYR A 131 21.51 24.98 3.49
C TYR A 131 22.93 25.49 3.78
N ASN A 132 23.79 25.54 2.76
CA ASN A 132 25.19 25.92 2.88
C ASN A 132 25.48 27.42 2.62
N TRP A 133 24.45 28.27 2.66
CA TRP A 133 24.54 29.74 2.54
C TRP A 133 23.79 30.41 3.69
#